data_AF-A0A941NEU9-F1
#
_entry.id   AF-A0A941NEU9-F1
#
_cell.length_a   1.000
_cell.length_b   1.000
_cell.length_c   1.000
_cell.angle_alpha   90.00
_cell.angle_beta   90.00
_cell.angle_gamma   90.00
#
_symmetry.space_group_name_H-M   'P 1'
#
loop_
_entity.id
_entity.type
_entity.pdbx_description
1 polymer ?
#
loop_
_entity_poly.entity_id
_entity_poly.type
_entity_poly.pdbx_seq_one_letter_code
_entity_poly.pdbx_strand_id
1 'polypeptide(L)'
;MHDRLREFPDAAAMVSSLADEIVARLKAGAAERGHASMAVSGGTTPGAVFDALCQRDAPWEKTWITLSDERWIAPDRDGSNEHLARTRLLRGKAAPAHFVGLKTDDATPDAG
;
A
#
# COMPACT_ATOMS: atom_id res chain seq x y z
N MET A 1 14.81 8.12 15.32
CA MET A 1 14.05 6.89 15.03
C MET A 1 14.31 5.95 16.21
N HIS A 2 13.30 5.66 17.02
CA HIS A 2 13.44 4.68 18.09
C HIS A 2 13.09 3.32 17.51
N ASP A 3 14.01 2.38 17.56
CA ASP A 3 13.75 1.01 17.13
C ASP A 3 12.79 0.37 18.13
N ARG A 4 11.57 0.06 17.69
CA ARG A 4 10.52 -0.52 18.54
C ARG A 4 10.09 -1.85 17.94
N LEU A 5 10.60 -2.94 18.50
CA LEU A 5 10.13 -4.29 18.20
C LEU A 5 8.76 -4.52 18.86
N ARG A 6 7.83 -5.13 18.13
CA ARG A 6 6.51 -5.53 18.61
C ARG A 6 6.27 -6.98 18.24
N GLU A 7 5.93 -7.80 19.22
CA GLU A 7 5.55 -9.19 19.01
C GLU A 7 4.03 -9.32 19.02
N PHE A 8 3.53 -10.28 18.25
CA PHE A 8 2.11 -10.58 18.12
C PHE A 8 1.89 -12.08 18.30
N PRO A 9 0.73 -12.49 18.84
CA PRO A 9 0.44 -13.90 19.07
C PRO A 9 0.32 -14.70 17.78
N ASP A 10 -0.08 -14.06 16.68
CA ASP A 10 -0.18 -14.66 15.36
C ASP A 10 -0.14 -13.60 14.25
N ALA A 11 -0.10 -14.07 12.99
CA ALA A 11 -0.06 -13.21 11.82
C ALA A 11 -1.33 -12.36 11.63
N ALA A 12 -2.51 -12.85 12.05
CA ALA A 12 -3.76 -12.11 11.90
C ALA A 12 -3.81 -10.90 12.85
N ALA A 13 -3.35 -11.09 14.10
CA ALA A 13 -3.20 -10.01 15.07
C ALA A 13 -2.18 -8.96 14.59
N MET A 14 -1.05 -9.40 14.03
CA MET A 14 -0.06 -8.49 13.42
C MET A 14 -0.67 -7.70 12.27
N VAL A 15 -1.33 -8.37 11.31
CA VAL A 15 -1.96 -7.75 10.14
C VAL A 15 -3.00 -6.72 10.55
N SER A 16 -3.89 -7.07 11.48
CA SER A 16 -4.93 -6.15 11.94
C SER A 16 -4.32 -4.94 12.64
N SER A 17 -3.36 -5.16 13.54
CA SER A 17 -2.73 -4.05 14.28
C SER A 17 -1.95 -3.11 13.36
N LEU A 18 -1.22 -3.66 12.37
CA LEU A 18 -0.49 -2.86 11.40
C LEU A 18 -1.44 -2.05 10.51
N ALA A 19 -2.54 -2.65 10.06
CA ALA A 19 -3.54 -1.95 9.27
C ALA A 19 -4.18 -0.79 10.06
N ASP A 20 -4.50 -0.98 11.33
CA ASP A 20 -5.03 0.08 12.20
C ASP A 20 -4.02 1.22 12.39
N GLU A 21 -2.74 0.89 12.58
CA GLU A 21 -1.66 1.87 12.75
C GLU A 21 -1.43 2.68 11.47
N ILE A 22 -1.46 2.03 10.30
CA ILE A 22 -1.39 2.70 9.00
C ILE A 22 -2.56 3.68 8.86
N VAL A 23 -3.80 3.25 9.14
CA VAL A 23 -4.98 4.13 9.05
C VAL A 23 -4.85 5.33 9.99
N ALA A 24 -4.38 5.13 11.22
CA ALA A 24 -4.15 6.22 12.15
C ALA A 24 -3.14 7.24 11.60
N ARG A 25 -2.04 6.77 11.00
CA ARG A 25 -1.03 7.64 10.36
C ARG A 25 -1.57 8.37 9.14
N LEU A 26 -2.35 7.70 8.29
CA LEU A 26 -2.99 8.32 7.13
C LEU A 26 -3.96 9.43 7.57
N LYS A 27 -4.78 9.17 8.59
CA LYS A 27 -5.70 10.18 9.16
C LYS A 27 -4.92 11.38 9.72
N ALA A 28 -3.88 11.14 10.50
CA ALA A 28 -3.05 12.21 11.06
C ALA A 28 -2.38 13.05 9.96
N GLY A 29 -1.77 12.40 8.96
CA GLY A 29 -1.13 13.09 7.85
C GLY A 29 -2.10 13.92 7.02
N ALA A 30 -3.28 13.37 6.70
CA ALA A 30 -4.30 14.09 5.96
C ALA A 30 -4.89 15.27 6.75
N ALA A 31 -5.02 15.14 8.07
CA ALA A 31 -5.48 16.24 8.93
C ALA A 31 -4.45 17.39 8.97
N GLU A 32 -3.16 17.08 8.99
CA GLU A 32 -2.08 18.06 9.07
C GLU A 32 -1.81 18.77 7.73
N ARG A 33 -1.80 18.02 6.61
CA ARG A 33 -1.30 18.50 5.31
C ARG A 33 -2.37 18.55 4.22
N GLY A 34 -3.60 18.16 4.54
CA GLY A 34 -4.68 18.00 3.57
C GLY A 34 -4.60 16.73 2.72
N HIS A 35 -3.49 15.97 2.78
CA HIS A 35 -3.30 14.69 2.10
C HIS A 35 -2.35 13.78 2.87
N ALA A 36 -2.36 12.48 2.55
CA ALA A 36 -1.42 11.49 3.06
C ALA A 36 -0.78 10.71 1.90
N SER A 37 0.38 10.11 2.15
CA SER A 37 1.06 9.27 1.18
C SER A 37 1.67 8.05 1.84
N MET A 38 1.74 6.94 1.12
CA MET A 38 2.45 5.72 1.54
C MET A 38 3.09 5.01 0.35
N ALA A 39 4.28 4.45 0.58
CA ALA A 39 4.91 3.51 -0.34
C ALA A 39 4.67 2.08 0.16
N VAL A 40 4.33 1.16 -0.73
CA VAL A 40 4.02 -0.23 -0.40
C VAL A 40 4.90 -1.21 -1.18
N SER A 41 5.21 -2.34 -0.56
CA SER A 41 6.01 -3.40 -1.16
C SER A 41 5.16 -4.58 -1.63
N GLY A 42 5.76 -5.42 -2.47
CA GLY A 42 5.19 -6.71 -2.85
C GLY A 42 5.27 -7.79 -1.77
N GLY A 43 4.67 -8.95 -2.07
CA GLY A 43 4.80 -10.17 -1.25
C GLY A 43 3.54 -10.54 -0.47
N THR A 44 3.61 -11.66 0.23
CA THR A 44 2.46 -12.28 0.90
C THR A 44 2.02 -11.50 2.15
N THR A 45 2.98 -11.04 2.96
CA THR A 45 2.69 -10.26 4.17
C THR A 45 2.04 -8.90 3.85
N PRO A 46 2.60 -8.05 2.95
CA PRO A 46 1.90 -6.83 2.54
C PRO A 46 0.55 -7.11 1.92
N GLY A 47 0.42 -8.17 1.12
CA GLY A 47 -0.86 -8.57 0.56
C GLY A 47 -1.94 -8.82 1.62
N ALA A 48 -1.63 -9.52 2.71
CA ALA A 48 -2.59 -9.74 3.79
C ALA A 48 -2.98 -8.42 4.50
N VAL A 49 -2.03 -7.49 4.63
CA VAL A 49 -2.28 -6.14 5.15
C VAL A 49 -3.16 -5.34 4.19
N PHE A 50 -2.99 -5.48 2.87
CA PHE A 50 -3.83 -4.80 1.87
C PHE A 50 -5.29 -5.22 1.95
N ASP A 51 -5.54 -6.53 2.06
CA ASP A 51 -6.91 -7.05 2.23
C ASP A 51 -7.58 -6.47 3.49
N ALA A 52 -6.79 -6.29 4.56
CA ALA A 52 -7.25 -5.71 5.81
C ALA A 52 -7.46 -4.19 5.70
N LEU A 53 -6.60 -3.48 4.98
CA LEU A 53 -6.68 -2.03 4.78
C LEU A 53 -7.85 -1.62 3.89
N CYS A 54 -8.13 -2.37 2.81
CA CYS A 54 -9.17 -2.00 1.85
C CYS A 54 -10.59 -2.03 2.42
N GLN A 55 -10.77 -2.58 3.63
CA GLN A 55 -12.03 -2.61 4.38
C GLN A 55 -12.15 -1.51 5.45
N ARG A 56 -11.07 -0.76 5.73
CA ARG A 56 -11.02 0.23 6.81
C ARG A 56 -11.34 1.65 6.34
N ASP A 57 -11.92 2.45 7.22
CA ASP A 57 -12.18 3.87 6.96
C ASP A 57 -10.91 4.69 7.15
N ALA A 58 -10.39 5.23 6.05
CA ALA A 58 -9.26 6.16 6.00
C ALA A 58 -9.59 7.29 5.00
N PRO A 59 -8.80 8.38 4.94
CA PRO A 59 -9.03 9.47 4.00
C PRO A 59 -8.55 9.09 2.59
N TRP A 60 -9.11 8.02 2.02
CA TRP A 60 -8.64 7.39 0.79
C TRP A 60 -8.62 8.35 -0.40
N GLU A 61 -9.66 9.17 -0.59
CA GLU A 61 -9.71 10.25 -1.60
C GLU A 61 -8.58 11.29 -1.48
N LYS A 62 -7.89 11.35 -0.34
CA LYS A 62 -6.76 12.26 -0.08
C LYS A 62 -5.45 11.50 0.10
N THR A 63 -5.42 10.21 -0.25
CA THR A 63 -4.28 9.32 -0.02
C THR A 63 -3.62 8.95 -1.35
N TRP A 64 -2.31 9.17 -1.42
CA TRP A 64 -1.45 8.78 -2.53
C TRP A 64 -0.68 7.51 -2.19
N ILE A 65 -0.68 6.54 -3.09
CA ILE A 65 -0.03 5.25 -2.92
C ILE A 65 0.94 5.06 -4.08
N THR A 66 2.16 4.66 -3.75
CA THR A 66 3.17 4.25 -4.73
C THR A 66 3.83 2.95 -4.28
N LEU A 67 4.71 2.39 -5.12
CA LEU A 67 5.43 1.16 -4.81
C LEU A 67 6.83 1.49 -4.29
N SER A 68 7.37 0.67 -3.39
CA SER A 68 8.79 0.75 -3.00
C SER A 68 9.74 0.27 -4.09
N ASP A 69 9.28 -0.71 -4.85
CA ASP A 69 10.00 -1.43 -5.89
C ASP A 69 8.97 -2.03 -6.86
N GLU A 70 9.40 -2.33 -8.08
CA GLU A 70 8.57 -3.03 -9.06
C GLU A 70 9.46 -3.86 -10.00
N ARG A 71 8.93 -4.97 -10.48
CA ARG A 71 9.53 -5.78 -11.54
C ARG A 71 9.15 -5.17 -12.88
N TRP A 72 10.10 -5.10 -13.82
CA TRP A 72 9.85 -4.56 -15.16
C TRP A 72 9.07 -5.55 -16.05
N ILE A 73 7.82 -5.77 -15.69
CA ILE A 73 6.85 -6.62 -16.39
C ILE A 73 5.51 -5.86 -16.50
N ALA A 74 4.57 -6.37 -17.30
CA ALA A 74 3.27 -5.73 -17.43
C ALA A 74 2.50 -5.72 -16.08
N PRO A 75 1.77 -4.64 -15.76
CA PRO A 75 1.16 -4.41 -14.44
C PRO A 75 -0.08 -5.29 -14.18
N ASP A 76 -0.51 -6.07 -15.16
CA ASP A 76 -1.59 -7.05 -15.07
C ASP A 76 -1.06 -8.49 -14.87
N ARG A 77 0.26 -8.68 -14.84
CA ARG A 77 0.90 -10.00 -14.73
C ARG A 77 1.15 -10.39 -13.28
N ASP A 78 1.03 -11.70 -13.03
CA ASP A 78 1.48 -12.31 -11.79
C ASP A 78 2.95 -11.95 -11.53
N GLY A 79 3.21 -11.45 -10.32
CA GLY A 79 4.52 -10.96 -9.89
C GLY A 79 4.68 -9.45 -9.90
N SER A 80 3.80 -8.68 -10.57
CA SER A 80 3.80 -7.22 -10.47
C SER A 80 3.29 -6.77 -9.10
N ASN A 81 4.03 -5.88 -8.46
CA ASN A 81 3.64 -5.25 -7.21
C ASN A 81 2.44 -4.30 -7.43
N GLU A 82 2.35 -3.66 -8.59
CA GLU A 82 1.17 -2.90 -9.04
C GLU A 82 -0.05 -3.82 -9.16
N HIS A 83 0.09 -4.99 -9.79
CA HIS A 83 -1.00 -5.96 -9.87
C HIS A 83 -1.52 -6.32 -8.47
N LEU A 84 -0.61 -6.62 -7.53
CA LEU A 84 -0.95 -6.93 -6.15
C LEU A 84 -1.68 -5.77 -5.45
N ALA A 85 -1.17 -4.54 -5.58
CA ALA A 85 -1.78 -3.36 -4.98
C ALA A 85 -3.18 -3.09 -5.55
N ARG A 86 -3.36 -3.20 -6.87
CA ARG A 86 -4.67 -3.01 -7.52
C ARG A 86 -5.69 -4.06 -7.11
N THR A 87 -5.28 -5.32 -7.05
CA THR A 87 -6.19 -6.45 -6.77
C THR A 87 -6.57 -6.58 -5.30
N ARG A 88 -5.72 -6.11 -4.38
CA ARG A 88 -5.90 -6.30 -2.93
C ARG A 88 -6.12 -5.00 -2.15
N LEU A 89 -5.43 -3.92 -2.49
CA LEU A 89 -5.50 -2.65 -1.77
C LEU A 89 -6.50 -1.68 -2.39
N LEU A 90 -6.39 -1.37 -3.69
CA LEU A 90 -7.17 -0.32 -4.37
C LEU A 90 -8.58 -0.76 -4.73
N ARG A 91 -9.30 -1.28 -3.74
CA ARG A 91 -10.66 -1.81 -3.84
C ARG A 91 -11.44 -1.50 -2.56
N GLY A 92 -12.73 -1.82 -2.56
CA GLY A 92 -13.58 -1.59 -1.39
C GLY A 92 -13.54 -0.11 -0.98
N LYS A 93 -13.27 0.16 0.30
CA LYS A 93 -13.19 1.53 0.83
C LYS A 93 -11.97 2.29 0.34
N ALA A 94 -10.90 1.58 -0.02
CA ALA A 94 -9.64 2.17 -0.51
C ALA A 94 -9.60 2.37 -2.03
N ALA A 95 -10.69 2.01 -2.74
CA ALA A 95 -10.83 2.26 -4.19
C ALA A 95 -10.58 3.71 -4.63
N PRO A 96 -10.96 4.77 -3.89
CA PRO A 96 -10.75 6.15 -4.34
C PRO A 96 -9.34 6.68 -4.05
N ALA A 97 -8.41 5.85 -3.57
CA ALA A 97 -7.02 6.27 -3.40
C ALA A 97 -6.34 6.58 -4.73
N HIS A 98 -5.46 7.58 -4.73
CA HIS A 98 -4.61 7.89 -5.87
C HIS A 98 -3.44 6.91 -5.91
N PHE A 99 -3.14 6.36 -7.09
CA PHE A 99 -2.04 5.42 -7.26
C PHE A 99 -1.06 5.89 -8.33
N VAL A 100 0.24 5.81 -8.01
CA VAL A 100 1.36 6.13 -8.89
C VAL A 100 2.24 4.90 -9.02
N GLY A 101 2.17 4.23 -10.17
CA GLY A 101 3.00 3.08 -10.52
C GLY A 101 4.45 3.47 -10.83
N LEU A 102 5.35 2.48 -10.89
CA LEU A 102 6.76 2.68 -11.24
C LEU A 102 7.10 2.23 -12.66
N LYS A 103 6.33 1.32 -13.27
CA LYS A 103 6.53 0.85 -14.64
C LYS A 103 5.90 1.82 -15.63
N THR A 104 6.68 2.26 -16.63
CA THR A 104 6.21 3.07 -17.77
C THR A 104 6.02 2.19 -19.01
N ASP A 105 5.73 2.78 -20.17
CA ASP A 105 5.66 2.05 -21.44
C ASP A 105 7.03 1.80 -22.08
N ASP A 106 8.11 2.25 -21.44
CA ASP A 106 9.46 2.03 -21.91
C ASP A 106 9.87 0.56 -21.83
N ALA A 107 10.70 0.15 -22.79
CA ALA A 107 11.09 -1.25 -22.92
C ALA A 107 11.96 -1.76 -21.76
N THR A 108 12.68 -0.86 -21.08
CA THR A 108 13.63 -1.18 -20.01
C THR A 108 13.58 -0.14 -18.89
N PRO A 109 13.95 -0.49 -17.64
CA PRO A 109 14.00 0.46 -16.54
C PRO A 109 14.89 1.68 -16.80
N ASP A 110 16.05 1.50 -17.43
CA ASP A 110 16.98 2.60 -17.71
C ASP A 110 16.47 3.62 -18.75
N ALA A 111 15.41 3.27 -19.48
CA ALA A 111 14.83 4.11 -20.52
C ALA A 111 13.65 4.95 -20.04
N GLY A 112 13.17 4.71 -18.81
CA GLY A 112 11.99 5.35 -18.20
C GLY A 112 12.26 6.02 -16.87
#